data_AF-A0A1V5MC96-F1
#
_entry.id   AF-A0A1V5MC96-F1
#
_cell.length_a   1.000
_cell.length_b   1.000
_cell.length_c   1.000
_cell.angle_alpha   90.00
_cell.angle_beta   90.00
_cell.angle_gamma   90.00
#
_symmetry.space_group_name_H-M   'P 1'
#
loop_
_entity.id
_entity.type
_entity.pdbx_description
1 polymer ?
#
loop_
_entity_poly.entity_id
_entity_poly.type
_entity_poly.pdbx_seq_one_letter_code
_entity_poly.pdbx_strand_id
1 'polypeptide(L)'
;MTIVSQVYLGNPASNNQQSISLFTENIELLRAHEKTILECAEYFFCDIAFASCSWPYVTGDGPLCLGYLLLGWRERLLLESCPTCVGEYLVTSFSGSPLSGSQSWSGFCTNCKTMQTSKNKPVQNPLIEKVTFIIKLRKHYPQKTWQFEEQDAMQFTFGGNGLKPVKRLRKTSVDLFQAVTLAELIKELKDGKIRPKNSPRTQAETALSSNDIRLKLF
;
A
#
# COMPACT_ATOMS: atom_id res chain seq x y z
N MET A 1 -6.16 -4.99 26.45
CA MET A 1 -6.26 -4.22 25.19
C MET A 1 -5.23 -4.79 24.24
N THR A 2 -5.66 -5.70 23.37
CA THR A 2 -4.75 -6.48 22.53
C THR A 2 -4.33 -5.61 21.34
N ILE A 3 -3.06 -5.21 21.30
CA ILE A 3 -2.46 -4.61 20.11
C ILE A 3 -2.36 -5.74 19.09
N VAL A 4 -3.34 -5.83 18.20
CA VAL A 4 -3.25 -6.70 17.03
C VAL A 4 -2.36 -5.95 16.05
N SER A 5 -1.04 -6.19 16.11
CA SER A 5 -0.20 -5.89 14.95
C SER A 5 -0.73 -6.79 13.83
N GLN A 6 -1.22 -6.20 12.75
CA GLN A 6 -1.44 -6.97 11.53
C GLN A 6 -0.07 -7.47 11.10
N VAL A 7 0.18 -8.75 11.37
CA VAL A 7 1.34 -9.47 10.87
C VAL A 7 1.18 -9.48 9.36
N TYR A 8 1.85 -8.56 8.67
CA TYR A 8 2.03 -8.62 7.23
C TYR A 8 2.76 -9.94 6.94
N LEU A 9 2.05 -10.90 6.35
CA LEU A 9 2.58 -12.19 5.93
C LEU A 9 3.55 -11.98 4.76
N GLY A 10 4.77 -11.56 5.09
CA GLY A 10 5.91 -11.53 4.18
C GLY A 10 7.16 -11.93 4.95
N ASN A 11 7.64 -13.15 4.77
CA ASN A 11 8.88 -13.68 5.34
C ASN A 11 9.99 -13.68 4.25
N PRO A 12 11.29 -13.66 4.57
CA PRO A 12 12.05 -12.50 5.06
C PRO A 12 13.30 -12.19 4.19
N ALA A 13 13.68 -10.92 4.09
CA ALA A 13 15.01 -10.39 3.70
C ALA A 13 15.63 -10.73 2.32
N SER A 14 15.65 -11.97 1.83
CA SER A 14 16.37 -12.35 0.59
C SER A 14 15.65 -11.88 -0.69
N ASN A 15 14.32 -12.02 -0.74
CA ASN A 15 13.49 -11.48 -1.84
C ASN A 15 13.51 -9.94 -1.89
N ASN A 16 13.77 -9.29 -0.74
CA ASN A 16 13.77 -7.83 -0.67
C ASN A 16 14.99 -7.23 -1.36
N GLN A 17 16.18 -7.83 -1.22
CA GLN A 17 17.38 -7.30 -1.89
C GLN A 17 17.27 -7.37 -3.42
N GLN A 18 16.78 -8.49 -3.95
CA GLN A 18 16.54 -8.63 -5.39
C GLN A 18 15.49 -7.63 -5.88
N SER A 19 14.38 -7.49 -5.14
CA SER A 19 13.34 -6.52 -5.46
C SER A 19 13.84 -5.07 -5.41
N ILE A 20 14.70 -4.74 -4.43
CA ILE A 20 15.34 -3.42 -4.31
C ILE A 20 16.26 -3.18 -5.51
N SER A 21 17.13 -4.13 -5.86
CA SER A 21 18.05 -3.97 -7.00
C SER A 21 17.30 -3.76 -8.31
N LEU A 22 16.28 -4.60 -8.58
CA LEU A 22 15.43 -4.51 -9.75
C LEU A 22 14.65 -3.20 -9.78
N PHE A 23 14.20 -2.69 -8.63
CA PHE A 23 13.57 -1.39 -8.52
C PHE A 23 14.55 -0.24 -8.81
N THR A 24 15.72 -0.22 -8.17
CA THR A 24 16.72 0.85 -8.29
C THR A 24 17.31 0.94 -9.69
N GLU A 25 17.52 -0.19 -10.37
CA GLU A 25 18.02 -0.23 -11.74
C GLU A 25 17.01 0.34 -12.75
N ASN A 26 15.70 0.21 -12.47
CA ASN A 26 14.64 0.57 -13.39
C ASN A 26 13.83 1.80 -12.95
N ILE A 27 14.29 2.56 -11.94
CA ILE A 27 13.53 3.70 -11.42
C ILE A 27 13.29 4.79 -12.47
N GLU A 28 14.27 5.06 -13.32
CA GLU A 28 14.13 6.06 -14.39
C GLU A 28 13.07 5.64 -15.41
N LEU A 29 12.96 4.34 -15.70
CA LEU A 29 11.89 3.79 -16.54
C LEU A 29 10.53 3.99 -15.87
N LEU A 30 10.41 3.66 -14.57
CA LEU A 30 9.16 3.84 -13.82
C LEU A 30 8.73 5.30 -13.79
N ARG A 31 9.67 6.24 -13.64
CA ARG A 31 9.39 7.68 -13.68
C ARG A 31 8.99 8.16 -15.08
N ALA A 32 9.66 7.69 -16.12
CA ALA A 32 9.31 8.04 -17.51
C ALA A 32 7.87 7.60 -17.87
N HIS A 33 7.40 6.50 -17.27
CA HIS A 33 6.05 5.97 -17.47
C HIS A 33 5.07 6.32 -16.34
N GLU A 34 5.38 7.30 -15.49
CA GLU A 34 4.55 7.67 -14.32
C GLU A 34 3.07 7.84 -14.70
N LYS A 35 2.79 8.60 -15.75
CA LYS A 35 1.40 8.85 -16.21
C LYS A 35 0.66 7.56 -16.55
N THR A 36 1.34 6.62 -17.20
CA THR A 36 0.75 5.33 -17.60
C THR A 36 0.44 4.47 -16.37
N ILE A 37 1.37 4.44 -15.41
CA ILE A 37 1.22 3.69 -14.16
C ILE A 37 0.06 4.26 -13.34
N LEU A 38 -0.10 5.59 -13.29
CA LEU A 38 -1.17 6.23 -12.53
C LEU A 38 -2.57 6.06 -13.15
N GLU A 39 -2.65 5.87 -14.48
CA GLU A 39 -3.90 5.68 -15.21
C GLU A 39 -4.37 4.21 -15.26
N CYS A 40 -3.49 3.24 -14.96
CA CYS A 40 -3.80 1.82 -14.98
C CYS A 40 -3.81 1.25 -13.55
N ALA A 41 -4.98 0.81 -13.06
CA ALA A 41 -5.14 0.32 -11.70
C ALA A 41 -4.22 -0.86 -11.35
N GLU A 42 -4.01 -1.79 -12.28
CA GLU A 42 -3.16 -2.96 -12.06
C GLU A 42 -1.69 -2.60 -11.87
N TYR A 43 -1.22 -1.56 -12.55
CA TYR A 43 0.12 -0.98 -12.36
C TYR A 43 0.18 -0.09 -11.12
N PHE A 44 -0.87 0.68 -10.87
CA PHE A 44 -0.99 1.54 -9.69
C PHE A 44 -0.87 0.74 -8.39
N PHE A 45 -1.58 -0.39 -8.31
CA PHE A 45 -1.58 -1.28 -7.15
C PHE A 45 -0.45 -2.31 -7.16
N CYS A 46 0.52 -2.19 -8.08
CA CYS A 46 1.73 -3.03 -8.08
C CYS A 46 2.36 -3.04 -6.68
N ASP A 47 2.53 -4.24 -6.13
CA ASP A 47 3.07 -4.43 -4.79
C ASP A 47 4.59 -4.29 -4.81
N ILE A 48 5.13 -3.62 -3.79
CA ILE A 48 6.55 -3.36 -3.63
C ILE A 48 6.95 -3.91 -2.26
N ALA A 49 7.55 -5.09 -2.25
CA ALA A 49 7.77 -5.89 -1.03
C ALA A 49 8.53 -5.16 0.10
N PHE A 50 9.35 -4.17 -0.23
CA PHE A 50 10.13 -3.40 0.75
C PHE A 50 9.51 -2.03 1.10
N ALA A 51 8.42 -1.62 0.44
CA ALA A 51 7.77 -0.34 0.66
C ALA A 51 6.60 -0.49 1.65
N SER A 52 6.72 0.17 2.79
CA SER A 52 5.71 0.08 3.84
C SER A 52 5.70 1.32 4.70
N CYS A 53 4.53 1.62 5.27
CA CYS A 53 4.39 2.65 6.28
C CYS A 53 3.87 2.08 7.60
N SER A 54 4.37 2.56 8.75
CA SER A 54 3.95 2.03 10.05
C SER A 54 3.91 3.09 11.13
N TRP A 55 2.81 3.16 11.87
CA TRP A 55 2.65 4.06 13.00
C TRP A 55 1.65 3.48 14.01
N PRO A 56 1.80 3.77 15.31
CA PRO A 56 0.87 3.29 16.31
C PRO A 56 -0.40 4.18 16.34
N TYR A 57 -1.51 3.60 16.82
CA TYR A 57 -2.77 4.26 17.17
C TYR A 57 -3.58 4.91 16.05
N VAL A 58 -3.05 4.99 14.82
CA VAL A 58 -3.75 5.55 13.66
C VAL A 58 -3.91 4.47 12.61
N THR A 59 -5.07 4.36 12.00
CA THR A 59 -5.35 3.38 10.94
C THR A 59 -4.71 3.80 9.62
N GLY A 60 -4.43 2.83 8.75
CA GLY A 60 -3.87 3.08 7.41
C GLY A 60 -2.35 2.86 7.30
N ASP A 61 -1.75 2.22 8.30
CA ASP A 61 -0.43 1.60 8.16
C ASP A 61 -0.47 0.43 7.17
N GLY A 62 0.71 -0.02 6.74
CA GLY A 62 0.90 -1.22 5.92
C GLY A 62 1.69 -1.01 4.63
N PRO A 63 1.63 -1.97 3.71
CA PRO A 63 2.38 -1.92 2.46
C PRO A 63 1.94 -0.71 1.63
N LEU A 64 2.90 -0.13 0.92
CA LEU A 64 2.68 0.96 -0.02
C LEU A 64 2.82 0.42 -1.44
N CYS A 65 1.76 0.56 -2.24
CA CYS A 65 1.85 0.26 -3.66
C CYS A 65 2.62 1.34 -4.42
N LEU A 66 3.05 0.99 -5.63
CA LEU A 66 3.81 1.88 -6.50
C LEU A 66 3.10 3.22 -6.75
N GLY A 67 1.78 3.20 -6.98
CA GLY A 67 0.99 4.39 -7.21
C GLY A 67 1.04 5.40 -6.06
N TYR A 68 1.01 4.93 -4.80
CA TYR A 68 1.12 5.82 -3.64
C TYR A 68 2.49 6.48 -3.55
N LEU A 69 3.55 5.74 -3.86
CA LEU A 69 4.91 6.25 -3.88
C LEU A 69 5.09 7.33 -4.95
N LEU A 70 4.65 7.05 -6.19
CA LEU A 70 4.72 8.00 -7.30
C LEU A 70 3.97 9.30 -6.99
N LEU A 71 2.76 9.20 -6.45
CA LEU A 71 1.99 10.38 -6.02
C LEU A 71 2.71 11.17 -4.93
N GLY A 72 3.26 10.49 -3.92
CA GLY A 72 3.99 11.14 -2.84
C GLY A 72 5.30 11.79 -3.28
N TRP A 73 6.00 11.23 -4.26
CA TRP A 73 7.19 11.85 -4.86
C TRP A 73 6.83 13.07 -5.70
N ARG A 74 5.74 12.99 -6.48
CA ARG A 74 5.24 14.11 -7.26
C ARG A 74 4.84 15.30 -6.39
N GLU A 75 4.19 15.03 -5.25
CA GLU A 75 3.81 16.06 -4.27
C GLU A 75 4.98 16.49 -3.35
N ARG A 76 6.18 15.95 -3.57
CA ARG A 76 7.40 16.18 -2.77
C ARG A 76 7.30 15.79 -1.29
N LEU A 77 6.23 15.13 -0.87
CA LEU A 77 6.02 14.70 0.52
C LEU A 77 6.87 13.48 0.89
N LEU A 78 7.21 12.64 -0.08
CA LEU A 78 8.06 11.45 0.10
C LEU A 78 9.49 11.68 -0.45
N LEU A 79 9.97 12.92 -0.40
CA LEU A 79 11.33 13.29 -0.78
C LEU A 79 12.13 13.74 0.43
N GLU A 80 13.43 13.43 0.43
CA GLU A 80 14.40 13.91 1.42
C GLU A 80 15.71 14.35 0.74
N SER A 81 16.45 15.26 1.36
CA SER A 81 17.76 15.67 0.84
C SER A 81 18.79 14.57 1.01
N CYS A 82 19.60 14.35 -0.02
CA CYS A 82 20.78 13.51 0.14
C CYS A 82 21.89 14.28 0.87
N PRO A 83 22.51 13.71 1.94
CA PRO A 83 23.62 14.36 2.61
C PRO A 83 24.96 14.19 1.86
N THR A 84 25.01 13.27 0.88
CA THR A 84 26.24 12.92 0.14
C THR A 84 26.31 13.59 -1.23
N CYS A 85 25.17 13.84 -1.87
CA CYS A 85 25.10 14.51 -3.17
C CYS A 85 23.94 15.50 -3.21
N VAL A 86 23.91 16.39 -4.21
CA VAL A 86 22.84 17.40 -4.42
C VAL A 86 21.50 16.78 -4.85
N GLY A 87 21.41 15.44 -4.86
CA GLY A 87 20.22 14.70 -5.26
C GLY A 87 19.19 14.55 -4.14
N GLU A 88 18.08 13.92 -4.50
CA GLU A 88 16.97 13.64 -3.57
C GLU A 88 16.85 12.13 -3.32
N TYR A 89 16.55 11.78 -2.08
CA TYR A 89 16.11 10.46 -1.68
C TYR A 89 14.62 10.31 -1.94
N LEU A 90 14.27 9.30 -2.73
CA LEU A 90 12.90 8.84 -2.87
C LEU A 90 12.59 7.92 -1.69
N VAL A 91 11.76 8.40 -0.76
CA VAL A 91 11.33 7.63 0.41
C VAL A 91 10.38 6.55 -0.07
N THR A 92 10.71 5.30 0.23
CA THR A 92 9.89 4.12 -0.10
C THR A 92 9.19 3.57 1.12
N SER A 93 9.75 3.80 2.30
CA SER A 93 9.22 3.26 3.55
C SER A 93 9.46 4.25 4.67
N PHE A 94 8.50 4.41 5.56
CA PHE A 94 8.63 5.31 6.70
C PHE A 94 7.79 4.86 7.87
N SER A 95 8.28 5.07 9.07
CA SER A 95 7.59 4.69 10.29
C SER A 95 7.89 5.65 11.42
N GLY A 96 7.06 5.61 12.45
CA GLY A 96 7.28 6.46 13.62
C GLY A 96 6.05 6.62 14.47
N SER A 97 6.15 7.50 15.46
CA SER A 97 5.03 7.86 16.32
C SER A 97 4.67 9.32 16.08
N PRO A 98 3.47 9.60 15.54
CA PRO A 98 2.98 10.96 15.38
C PRO A 98 2.99 11.77 16.69
N LEU A 99 2.86 11.09 17.84
CA LEU A 99 2.76 11.72 19.16
C LEU A 99 4.12 12.08 19.77
N SER A 100 5.19 11.35 19.45
CA SER A 100 6.52 11.61 20.04
C SER A 100 7.47 12.35 19.10
N GLY A 101 7.06 12.60 17.84
CA GLY A 101 7.92 13.19 16.80
C GLY A 101 9.05 12.26 16.32
N SER A 102 9.17 11.06 16.89
CA SER A 102 10.10 10.03 16.46
C SER A 102 9.69 9.50 15.09
N GLN A 103 10.62 9.51 14.15
CA GLN A 103 10.40 9.02 12.80
C GLN A 103 11.65 8.37 12.22
N SER A 104 11.41 7.37 11.39
CA SER A 104 12.42 6.71 10.59
C SER A 104 11.93 6.56 9.17
N TRP A 105 12.86 6.57 8.23
CA TRP A 105 12.54 6.38 6.83
C TRP A 105 13.66 5.62 6.14
N SER A 106 13.30 4.91 5.07
CA SER A 106 14.23 4.31 4.13
C SER A 106 13.86 4.73 2.72
N GLY A 107 14.89 4.95 1.92
CA GLY A 107 14.74 5.40 0.54
C GLY A 107 16.04 5.27 -0.21
N PHE A 108 15.99 5.59 -1.50
CA PHE A 108 17.13 5.52 -2.39
C PHE A 108 17.41 6.88 -3.03
N CYS A 109 18.69 7.22 -3.18
CA CYS A 109 19.07 8.45 -3.84
C CYS A 109 18.98 8.28 -5.36
N THR A 110 18.33 9.20 -6.04
CA THR A 110 18.24 9.21 -7.52
C THR A 110 19.59 9.34 -8.21
N ASN A 111 20.49 10.14 -7.64
CA ASN A 111 21.80 10.41 -8.24
C ASN A 111 22.87 9.41 -7.79
N CYS A 112 23.00 9.23 -6.48
CA CYS A 112 24.02 8.37 -5.90
C CYS A 112 23.65 6.87 -5.96
N LYS A 113 22.38 6.52 -6.25
CA LYS A 113 21.82 5.14 -6.25
C LYS A 113 22.03 4.35 -4.95
N THR A 114 22.47 5.02 -3.89
CA THR A 114 22.65 4.44 -2.57
C THR A 114 21.32 4.38 -1.84
N MET A 115 21.05 3.26 -1.18
CA MET A 115 19.94 3.15 -0.23
C MET A 115 20.39 3.69 1.14
N GLN A 116 19.55 4.49 1.78
CA GLN A 116 19.80 4.99 3.13
C GLN A 116 18.60 4.70 4.02
N THR A 117 18.89 4.39 5.29
CA THR A 117 17.89 4.39 6.36
C THR A 117 18.27 5.46 7.36
N SER A 118 17.31 6.28 7.74
CA SER A 118 17.45 7.35 8.71
C SER A 118 16.53 7.12 9.91
N LYS A 119 17.02 7.42 11.11
CA LYS A 119 16.25 7.35 12.36
C LYS A 119 16.45 8.64 13.13
N ASN A 120 15.36 9.31 13.49
CA ASN A 120 15.33 10.51 14.35
C ASN A 120 16.25 11.66 13.89
N LYS A 121 16.54 11.75 12.59
CA LYS A 121 17.21 12.91 11.99
C LYS A 121 16.17 13.98 11.64
N PRO A 122 16.57 15.25 11.48
CA PRO A 122 15.71 16.24 10.85
C PRO A 122 15.30 15.72 9.46
N VAL A 123 14.01 15.78 9.20
CA VAL A 123 13.35 15.32 7.98
C VAL A 123 12.72 16.55 7.36
N GLN A 124 12.75 16.66 6.04
CA GLN A 124 12.17 17.82 5.35
C GLN A 124 10.67 17.94 5.62
N ASN A 125 9.97 16.81 5.52
CA ASN A 125 8.53 16.74 5.68
C ASN A 125 8.17 16.02 6.99
N PRO A 126 7.30 16.61 7.83
CA PRO A 126 6.92 16.00 9.11
C PRO A 126 6.11 14.72 8.90
N LEU A 127 6.25 13.76 9.83
CA LEU A 127 5.57 12.47 9.75
C LEU A 127 4.05 12.61 9.63
N ILE A 128 3.45 13.59 10.34
CA ILE A 128 1.99 13.76 10.36
C ILE A 128 1.40 14.11 8.99
N GLU A 129 2.14 14.85 8.16
CA GLU A 129 1.73 15.18 6.80
C GLU A 129 1.78 13.93 5.91
N LYS A 130 2.87 13.15 6.00
CA LYS A 130 3.01 11.86 5.28
C LYS A 130 1.89 10.89 5.66
N VAL A 131 1.58 10.77 6.96
CA VAL A 131 0.48 9.93 7.48
C VAL A 131 -0.86 10.39 6.91
N THR A 132 -1.17 11.68 7.03
CA THR A 132 -2.43 12.26 6.55
C THR A 132 -2.59 12.05 5.04
N PHE A 133 -1.51 12.21 4.28
CA PHE A 133 -1.46 11.98 2.86
C PHE A 133 -1.77 10.52 2.50
N ILE A 134 -1.09 9.54 3.11
CA ILE A 134 -1.36 8.13 2.84
C ILE A 134 -2.79 7.74 3.23
N ILE A 135 -3.31 8.24 4.35
CA ILE A 135 -4.70 7.98 4.75
C ILE A 135 -5.68 8.51 3.69
N LYS A 136 -5.46 9.72 3.16
CA LYS A 136 -6.27 10.28 2.07
C LYS A 136 -6.17 9.42 0.81
N LEU A 137 -4.96 8.97 0.43
CA LEU A 137 -4.77 8.10 -0.72
C LEU A 137 -5.49 6.75 -0.58
N ARG A 138 -5.39 6.10 0.59
CA ARG A 138 -6.08 4.82 0.84
C ARG A 138 -7.61 4.96 0.77
N LYS A 139 -8.15 6.14 1.13
CA LYS A 139 -9.58 6.44 0.97
C LYS A 139 -9.95 6.68 -0.49
N HIS A 140 -9.13 7.43 -1.24
CA HIS A 140 -9.40 7.75 -2.64
C HIS A 140 -9.14 6.61 -3.61
N TYR A 141 -8.24 5.69 -3.27
CA TYR A 141 -7.82 4.57 -4.10
C TYR A 141 -7.80 3.30 -3.23
N PRO A 142 -8.97 2.74 -2.87
CA PRO A 142 -9.02 1.50 -2.11
C PRO A 142 -8.53 0.34 -2.98
N GLN A 143 -7.63 -0.48 -2.43
CA GLN A 143 -7.18 -1.71 -3.09
C GLN A 143 -8.13 -2.88 -2.83
N LYS A 144 -8.77 -2.88 -1.66
CA LYS A 144 -9.65 -3.95 -1.16
C LYS A 144 -11.02 -3.39 -0.84
N THR A 145 -12.04 -4.20 -1.11
CA THR A 145 -13.40 -3.97 -0.62
C THR A 145 -13.81 -5.08 0.34
N TRP A 146 -14.83 -4.81 1.14
CA TRP A 146 -15.41 -5.78 2.05
C TRP A 146 -16.69 -6.34 1.44
N GLN A 147 -16.78 -7.66 1.43
CA GLN A 147 -17.97 -8.38 1.06
C GLN A 147 -18.41 -9.25 2.24
N PHE A 148 -19.71 -9.52 2.32
CA PHE A 148 -20.25 -10.47 3.27
C PHE A 148 -20.53 -11.76 2.53
N GLU A 149 -19.89 -12.83 2.98
CA GLU A 149 -20.08 -14.18 2.47
C GLU A 149 -20.83 -15.00 3.52
N GLU A 150 -21.87 -15.73 3.10
CA GLU A 150 -22.50 -16.72 3.95
C GLU A 150 -21.56 -17.93 4.06
N GLN A 151 -21.11 -18.22 5.28
CA GLN A 151 -20.38 -19.45 5.56
C GLN A 151 -21.20 -20.33 6.49
N ASP A 152 -21.18 -21.62 6.19
CA ASP A 152 -21.70 -22.64 7.09
C ASP A 152 -20.83 -22.65 8.35
N ALA A 153 -21.49 -22.46 9.49
CA ALA A 153 -20.85 -22.44 10.80
C ALA A 153 -21.62 -23.33 11.76
N MET A 154 -21.01 -23.60 12.92
CA MET A 154 -21.67 -24.29 14.01
C MET A 154 -21.87 -23.31 15.16
N GLN A 155 -23.08 -23.27 15.72
CA GLN A 155 -23.39 -22.51 16.93
C GLN A 155 -23.67 -23.47 18.07
N PHE A 156 -23.02 -23.22 19.19
CA PHE A 156 -23.30 -23.93 20.42
C PHE A 156 -24.56 -23.36 21.09
N THR A 157 -25.45 -24.25 21.53
CA THR A 157 -26.63 -23.87 22.31
C THR A 157 -26.62 -24.55 23.68
N PHE A 158 -26.68 -23.77 24.75
CA PHE A 158 -26.90 -24.29 26.10
C PHE A 158 -28.38 -24.68 26.26
N GLY A 159 -28.66 -25.95 26.57
CA GLY A 159 -30.03 -26.47 26.76
C GLY A 159 -30.56 -27.42 25.66
N GLY A 160 -29.71 -27.97 24.80
CA GLY A 160 -30.09 -28.97 23.77
C GLY A 160 -28.94 -29.89 23.37
N ASN A 161 -29.00 -30.50 22.18
CA ASN A 161 -28.02 -31.48 21.66
C ASN A 161 -26.63 -30.90 21.28
N GLY A 162 -26.21 -29.79 21.88
CA GLY A 162 -24.90 -29.18 21.62
C GLY A 162 -24.84 -28.29 20.37
N LEU A 163 -24.03 -28.66 19.38
CA LEU A 163 -23.75 -27.87 18.18
C LEU A 163 -24.89 -27.96 17.16
N LYS A 164 -25.34 -26.82 16.65
CA LYS A 164 -26.31 -26.73 15.55
C LYS A 164 -25.69 -26.02 14.34
N PRO A 165 -25.95 -26.50 13.11
CA PRO A 165 -25.53 -25.80 11.92
C PRO A 165 -26.28 -24.46 11.85
N VAL A 166 -25.54 -23.40 11.57
CA VAL A 166 -26.06 -22.06 11.40
C VAL A 166 -25.32 -21.39 10.25
N LYS A 167 -26.02 -20.59 9.46
CA LYS A 167 -25.38 -19.71 8.49
C LYS A 167 -24.89 -18.46 9.19
N ARG A 168 -23.61 -18.13 9.07
CA ARG A 168 -23.06 -16.87 9.58
C ARG A 168 -22.52 -16.04 8.43
N LEU A 169 -22.88 -14.76 8.45
CA LEU A 169 -22.27 -13.78 7.56
C LEU A 169 -20.86 -13.48 8.07
N ARG A 170 -19.87 -13.80 7.25
CA ARG A 170 -18.47 -13.46 7.51
C ARG A 170 -18.08 -12.32 6.59
N LYS A 171 -17.44 -11.31 7.16
CA LYS A 171 -16.84 -10.23 6.40
C LYS A 171 -15.52 -10.73 5.79
N THR A 172 -15.44 -10.80 4.47
CA THR A 172 -14.26 -11.19 3.70
C THR A 172 -13.73 -9.99 2.92
N SER A 173 -12.41 -9.88 2.79
CA SER A 173 -11.78 -8.83 1.97
C SER A 173 -11.56 -9.37 0.57
N VAL A 174 -12.04 -8.65 -0.44
CA VAL A 174 -11.82 -8.98 -1.85
C VAL A 174 -10.96 -7.89 -2.49
N ASP A 175 -9.94 -8.30 -3.23
CA ASP A 175 -9.10 -7.40 -4.00
C ASP A 175 -9.88 -6.85 -5.20
N LEU A 176 -9.88 -5.53 -5.37
CA LEU A 176 -10.59 -4.87 -6.48
C LEU A 176 -9.86 -5.04 -7.81
N PHE A 177 -8.54 -5.23 -7.75
CA PHE A 177 -7.66 -5.31 -8.91
C PHE A 177 -6.65 -6.44 -8.75
N GLN A 178 -6.34 -7.13 -9.84
CA GLN A 178 -5.23 -8.07 -9.88
C GLN A 178 -3.94 -7.28 -10.12
N ALA A 179 -3.25 -6.93 -9.04
CA ALA A 179 -2.00 -6.19 -9.11
C ALA A 179 -0.93 -7.01 -9.84
N VAL A 180 -0.19 -6.34 -10.73
CA VAL A 180 0.94 -6.95 -11.45
C VAL A 180 2.17 -6.96 -10.54
N THR A 181 3.04 -7.95 -10.70
CA THR A 181 4.33 -7.95 -9.97
C THR A 181 5.29 -6.92 -10.55
N LEU A 182 6.23 -6.40 -9.74
CA LEU A 182 7.19 -5.41 -10.22
C LEU A 182 8.02 -5.90 -11.42
N ALA A 183 8.38 -7.19 -11.44
CA ALA A 183 9.15 -7.78 -12.55
C ALA A 183 8.35 -7.81 -13.85
N GLU A 184 7.07 -8.19 -13.78
CA GLU A 184 6.16 -8.18 -14.94
C GLU A 184 5.90 -6.77 -15.43
N LEU A 185 5.67 -5.82 -14.52
CA LEU A 185 5.51 -4.40 -14.87
C LEU A 185 6.71 -3.89 -15.65
N ILE A 186 7.93 -4.10 -15.16
CA ILE A 186 9.15 -3.64 -15.84
C ILE A 186 9.30 -4.31 -17.20
N LYS A 187 8.97 -5.59 -17.32
CA LYS A 187 9.00 -6.31 -18.60
C LYS A 187 8.00 -5.71 -19.59
N GLU A 188 6.76 -5.47 -19.17
CA GLU A 188 5.71 -4.87 -20.01
C GLU A 188 6.10 -3.45 -20.47
N LEU A 189 6.67 -2.64 -19.57
CA LEU A 189 7.16 -1.30 -19.90
C LEU A 189 8.33 -1.33 -20.90
N LYS A 190 9.28 -2.27 -20.75
CA LYS A 190 10.38 -2.45 -21.71
C LYS A 190 9.91 -2.93 -23.07
N ASP A 191 8.92 -3.83 -23.09
CA ASP A 191 8.32 -4.37 -24.31
C ASP A 191 7.36 -3.36 -25.00
N GLY A 192 7.04 -2.24 -24.35
CA GLY A 192 6.07 -1.24 -24.82
C GLY A 192 4.62 -1.74 -24.80
N LYS A 193 4.33 -2.82 -24.09
CA LYS A 193 2.98 -3.39 -23.97
C LYS A 193 2.24 -2.68 -22.85
N ILE A 194 1.34 -1.79 -23.21
CA ILE A 194 0.54 -1.02 -22.25
C ILE A 194 -0.82 -1.70 -22.08
N ARG A 195 -1.16 -2.04 -20.83
CA ARG A 195 -2.49 -2.55 -20.48
C ARG A 195 -3.59 -1.50 -20.67
N PRO A 196 -4.86 -1.92 -20.88
CA PRO A 196 -5.96 -0.99 -21.05
C PRO A 196 -6.08 -0.06 -19.84
N LYS A 197 -6.46 1.19 -20.10
CA LYS A 197 -6.68 2.18 -19.05
C LYS A 197 -7.90 1.78 -18.24
N ASN A 198 -7.67 1.41 -16.99
CA ASN A 198 -8.70 1.18 -16.00
C ASN A 198 -8.37 2.05 -14.79
N SER A 199 -9.14 3.13 -14.61
CA SER A 199 -8.85 4.13 -13.58
C SER A 199 -8.97 3.51 -12.18
N PRO A 200 -7.97 3.66 -11.30
CA PRO A 200 -8.03 3.13 -9.94
C PRO A 200 -9.10 3.81 -9.07
N ARG A 201 -9.71 4.92 -9.54
CA ARG A 201 -10.81 5.61 -8.84
C ARG A 201 -12.18 5.02 -9.16
N THR A 202 -12.40 4.62 -10.41
CA THR A 202 -13.76 4.45 -10.97
C THR A 202 -14.47 3.21 -10.41
N GLN A 203 -13.75 2.14 -10.07
CA GLN A 203 -14.37 0.94 -9.49
C GLN A 203 -14.64 1.03 -7.99
N ALA A 204 -13.95 1.94 -7.28
CA ALA A 204 -14.21 2.21 -5.86
C ALA A 204 -15.61 2.79 -5.65
N GLU A 205 -16.02 3.72 -6.52
CA GLU A 205 -17.33 4.36 -6.49
C GLU A 205 -18.47 3.37 -6.78
N THR A 206 -18.25 2.43 -7.71
CA THR A 206 -19.24 1.38 -8.04
C THR A 206 -19.38 0.34 -6.91
N ALA A 207 -18.28 -0.03 -6.25
CA ALA A 207 -18.29 -0.96 -5.12
C ALA A 207 -18.94 -0.36 -3.86
N LEU A 208 -18.76 0.94 -3.62
CA LEU A 208 -19.42 1.67 -2.53
C LEU A 208 -20.94 1.80 -2.77
N SER A 209 -21.36 2.12 -4.01
CA SER A 209 -22.78 2.21 -4.37
C SER A 209 -23.55 0.89 -4.23
N SER A 210 -22.88 -0.25 -4.43
CA SER A 210 -23.51 -1.57 -4.36
C SER A 210 -23.74 -2.05 -2.91
N ASN A 211 -22.92 -1.58 -1.97
CA ASN A 211 -23.03 -1.93 -0.55
C ASN A 211 -24.07 -1.09 0.21
N ASP A 212 -24.41 0.11 -0.27
CA ASP A 212 -25.44 0.96 0.34
C ASP A 212 -26.87 0.42 0.16
N ILE A 213 -27.10 -0.46 -0.82
CA ILE A 213 -28.42 -1.04 -1.07
C ILE A 213 -28.78 -2.13 -0.04
N ARG A 214 -27.79 -2.73 0.63
CA ARG A 214 -28.03 -3.78 1.65
C ARG A 214 -28.11 -3.29 3.10
N LEU A 215 -27.82 -2.02 3.37
CA LEU A 215 -27.91 -1.44 4.72
C LEU A 215 -29.27 -0.80 5.04
N LYS A 216 -30.26 -0.88 4.14
CA LYS A 216 -31.64 -0.37 4.37
C LYS A 216 -32.64 -1.42 4.89
N LEU A 217 -32.18 -2.59 5.32
CA LEU A 217 -33.03 -3.60 5.93
C LEU A 217 -32.42 -4.04 7.27
N PHE A 218 -32.43 -3.15 8.28
CA PHE A 218 -32.57 -3.48 9.71
C PHE A 218 -32.82 -2.19 10.50
#